data_AF-D0Z340-F1
#
_entry.id   AF-D0Z340-F1
#
_cell.length_a   1.000
_cell.length_b   1.000
_cell.length_c   1.000
_cell.angle_alpha   90.00
_cell.angle_beta   90.00
_cell.angle_gamma   90.00
#
_symmetry.space_group_name_H-M   'P 1'
#
loop_
_entity.id
_entity.type
_entity.pdbx_description
1 polymer ?
#
loop_
_entity_poly.entity_id
_entity_poly.type
_entity_poly.pdbx_seq_one_letter_code
_entity_poly.pdbx_strand_id
1 'polypeptide(L)' 'MHCFVVNVLTRELELTEHLDFRWLNKDQLWDLDWAAADVAAVEMLSVTF' A
#
# COMPACT_ATOMS: atom_id res chain seq x y z
N MET A 1 -1.54 2.10 -15.36
CA MET A 1 -2.19 2.25 -14.05
C MET A 1 -1.86 3.61 -13.50
N HIS A 2 -2.82 4.29 -12.87
CA HIS A 2 -2.58 5.57 -12.18
C HIS A 2 -2.83 5.37 -10.69
N CYS A 3 -1.94 5.88 -9.85
CA CYS A 3 -2.03 5.80 -8.41
C CYS A 3 -2.29 7.20 -7.83
N PHE A 4 -3.13 7.29 -6.81
CA PHE A 4 -3.46 8.53 -6.12
C PHE A 4 -3.24 8.34 -4.63
N VAL A 5 -2.69 9.35 -3.97
CA VAL A 5 -2.58 9.37 -2.51
C VAL A 5 -3.91 9.84 -1.94
N VAL A 6 -4.52 9.03 -1.08
CA VAL A 6 -5.81 9.33 -0.46
C VAL A 6 -5.66 9.42 1.05
N ASN A 7 -6.32 10.41 1.64
CA ASN A 7 -6.44 10.52 3.09
C ASN A 7 -7.70 9.79 3.54
N VAL A 8 -7.58 8.96 4.57
CA VAL A 8 -8.70 8.26 5.19
C VAL A 8 -9.00 8.87 6.55
N LEU A 9 -10.27 8.87 6.94
CA LEU A 9 -10.71 9.41 8.24
C LEU A 9 -10.35 8.47 9.40
N THR A 10 -10.31 7.16 9.16
CA THR A 10 -10.01 6.12 10.15
C THR A 10 -9.10 5.04 9.55
N ARG A 11 -8.48 4.21 10.40
CA ARG A 11 -7.67 3.05 9.99
C ARG A 11 -8.46 1.73 9.97
N GLU A 12 -9.77 1.80 10.23
CA GLU A 12 -10.64 0.63 10.24
C GLU A 12 -11.05 0.28 8.80
N LEU A 13 -10.84 -0.98 8.41
CA LEU A 13 -11.19 -1.49 7.08
C LEU A 13 -12.02 -2.76 7.24
N GLU A 14 -13.14 -2.82 6.52
CA GLU A 14 -13.92 -4.05 6.34
C GLU A 14 -13.57 -4.64 4.97
N LEU A 15 -13.15 -5.91 4.96
CA LEU A 15 -12.83 -6.62 3.74
C LEU A 15 -14.09 -7.28 3.16
N THR A 16 -14.52 -6.84 1.98
CA THR A 16 -15.67 -7.42 1.27
C THR A 16 -15.28 -8.40 0.17
N GLU A 17 -14.08 -8.26 -0.40
CA GLU A 17 -13.57 -9.11 -1.49
C GLU A 17 -12.22 -9.76 -1.17
N HIS A 18 -11.30 -9.02 -0.56
CA HIS A 18 -9.95 -9.53 -0.24
C HIS A 18 -9.93 -10.39 1.02
N LEU A 19 -8.91 -11.26 1.11
CA LEU A 19 -8.77 -12.21 2.23
C LEU A 19 -8.03 -11.63 3.45
N ASP A 20 -7.11 -10.68 3.24
CA ASP A 20 -6.30 -10.08 4.30
C ASP A 20 -5.87 -8.65 3.91
N PHE A 21 -5.52 -7.82 4.90
CA PHE A 21 -4.85 -6.53 4.71
C PHE A 21 -3.93 -6.19 5.88
N ARG A 22 -2.93 -5.35 5.63
CA ARG A 22 -2.02 -4.84 6.67
C ARG A 22 -1.71 -3.37 6.44
N TRP A 23 -1.68 -2.61 7.54
CA TRP A 23 -1.04 -1.29 7.55
C TRP A 23 0.45 -1.47 7.76
N LEU A 24 1.25 -0.90 6.86
CA LEU A 24 2.71 -0.99 6.89
C LEU A 24 3.32 0.38 7.14
N ASN A 25 4.41 0.40 7.91
CA ASN A 25 5.31 1.54 7.88
C ASN A 25 6.18 1.49 6.62
N LYS A 26 6.76 2.64 6.25
CA LYS A 26 7.60 2.80 5.06
C LYS A 26 8.75 1.80 5.00
N ASP A 27 9.41 1.58 6.12
CA ASP A 27 10.55 0.66 6.27
C ASP A 27 10.16 -0.81 6.11
N GLN A 28 8.87 -1.14 6.22
CA GLN A 28 8.35 -2.50 6.07
C GLN A 28 7.82 -2.78 4.65
N LEU A 29 7.78 -1.78 3.78
CA LEU A 29 7.20 -1.93 2.43
C LEU A 29 7.91 -3.03 1.63
N TRP A 30 9.24 -3.13 1.75
CA TRP A 30 10.03 -4.08 0.97
C TRP A 30 10.20 -5.46 1.63
N ASP A 31 9.54 -5.69 2.76
CA ASP A 31 9.45 -7.02 3.39
C ASP A 31 8.45 -7.94 2.67
N LEU A 32 7.65 -7.40 1.75
CA LEU A 32 6.63 -8.11 0.97
C LEU A 32 7.04 -8.30 -0.49
N ASP A 33 6.58 -9.40 -1.08
CA ASP A 33 6.70 -9.66 -2.51
C ASP A 33 5.51 -9.02 -3.26
N TRP A 34 5.74 -7.81 -3.78
CA TRP A 34 4.72 -7.05 -4.51
C TRP A 34 4.51 -7.59 -5.91
N ALA A 35 3.27 -7.52 -6.40
CA ALA A 35 3.01 -7.78 -7.80
C ALA A 35 3.79 -6.79 -8.69
N ALA A 36 4.30 -7.27 -9.83
CA ALA A 36 5.15 -6.48 -10.72
C ALA A 36 4.51 -5.15 -11.19
N ALA A 37 3.17 -5.09 -11.25
CA ALA A 37 2.44 -3.87 -11.61
C ALA A 37 2.51 -2.79 -10.53
N ASP A 38 2.70 -3.17 -9.26
CA ASP A 38 2.64 -2.28 -8.10
C ASP A 38 4.03 -1.79 -7.64
N VAL A 39 5.12 -2.44 -8.08
CA VAL A 39 6.51 -2.10 -7.69
C VAL A 39 6.79 -0.60 -7.86
N ALA A 40 6.43 -0.01 -9.01
CA ALA A 40 6.66 1.41 -9.26
C ALA A 40 5.91 2.32 -8.27
N ALA A 41 4.72 1.93 -7.79
CA ALA A 41 3.99 2.68 -6.79
C ALA A 41 4.66 2.58 -5.41
N VAL A 42 5.16 1.40 -5.04
CA VAL A 42 5.88 1.16 -3.77
C VAL A 42 7.21 1.91 -3.72
N GLU A 43 7.94 1.98 -4.83
CA GLU A 43 9.14 2.84 -4.97
C GLU A 43 8.80 4.30 -4.73
N MET A 44 7.74 4.81 -5.36
CA MET A 44 7.31 6.20 -5.18
C MET A 44 6.91 6.48 -3.73
N LEU A 45 6.20 5.57 -3.06
CA LEU A 45 5.88 5.71 -1.63
C LEU A 45 7.14 5.76 -0.77
N SER A 46 8.14 4.92 -1.06
CA SER A 46 9.41 4.84 -0.34
C SER A 46 10.31 6.07 -0.51
N VAL A 47 10.10 6.87 -1.56
CA VAL A 47 10.88 8.10 -1.78
C VAL A 47 10.10 9.33 -1.28
N THR A 48 8.77 9.31 -1.36
CA THR A 48 7.93 10.50 -1.13
C THR A 48 7.61 10.75 0.35
N PHE A 49 7.31 9.70 1.10
CA PHE A 49 6.91 9.75 2.51
C PHE A 49 7.98 9.05 3.33
#